data_AF-A0A7C7SFA7-F1
#
_entry.id   AF-A0A7C7SFA7-F1
#
_cell.length_a   1.000
_cell.length_b   1.000
_cell.length_c   1.000
_cell.angle_alpha   90.00
_cell.angle_beta   90.00
_cell.angle_gamma   90.00
#
_symmetry.space_group_name_H-M   'P 1'
#
loop_
_entity.id
_entity.type
_entity.pdbx_description
1 polymer ?
#
loop_
_entity_poly.entity_id
_entity_poly.type
_entity_poly.pdbx_seq_one_letter_code
_entity_poly.pdbx_strand_id
1 'polypeptide(L)'
;MERLWSPWRLDYVTGATETSGSECVFCVAPGLPASESLVVARVDACFVVLNRYPYNNGHLLVVPNRHIGSLAETAPEELAELMVLTRRAEVALTEAYRPHGMNIGINMGRPAGAGVPGHLHVHVVPRWDGDTNFMTVIGETRVVPEELPRTVTRLTPIFERLAKES
;
A
#
# COMPACT_ATOMS: atom_id res chain seq x y z
N MET A 1 -2.23 11.03 25.98
CA MET A 1 -2.41 10.27 24.73
C MET A 1 -3.11 11.20 23.75
N GLU A 2 -2.40 11.69 22.75
CA GLU A 2 -2.99 12.56 21.72
C GLU A 2 -3.85 11.70 20.78
N ARG A 3 -5.03 12.22 20.41
CA ARG A 3 -6.00 11.51 19.56
C ARG A 3 -6.13 12.28 18.25
N LEU A 4 -5.77 11.62 17.15
CA LEU A 4 -6.04 12.13 15.81
C LEU A 4 -7.45 11.69 15.39
N TRP A 5 -8.32 12.65 15.11
CA TRP A 5 -9.68 12.38 14.62
C TRP A 5 -9.71 12.59 13.11
N SER A 6 -10.26 11.62 12.37
CA SER A 6 -10.56 11.75 10.93
C SER A 6 -12.03 11.39 10.70
N PRO A 7 -12.99 12.29 11.02
CA PRO A 7 -14.42 11.98 11.06
C PRO A 7 -14.97 11.43 9.73
N TRP A 8 -14.54 11.98 8.59
CA TRP A 8 -14.93 11.53 7.24
C TRP A 8 -14.48 10.10 6.90
N ARG A 9 -13.44 9.58 7.60
CA ARG A 9 -12.94 8.22 7.35
C ARG A 9 -13.99 7.18 7.71
N LEU A 10 -14.86 7.46 8.69
CA LEU A 10 -15.96 6.57 9.03
C LEU A 10 -16.88 6.39 7.82
N ASP A 11 -17.29 7.50 7.18
CA ASP A 11 -18.18 7.50 6.02
C ASP A 11 -17.53 6.87 4.78
N TYR A 12 -16.22 7.00 4.59
CA TYR A 12 -15.50 6.31 3.50
C TYR A 12 -15.40 4.79 3.72
N VAL A 13 -15.10 4.35 4.95
CA VAL A 13 -14.98 2.93 5.29
C VAL A 13 -16.36 2.24 5.28
N THR A 14 -17.41 2.94 5.70
CA THR A 14 -18.79 2.42 5.69
C THR A 14 -19.46 2.60 4.33
N GLY A 15 -19.10 3.64 3.58
CA GLY A 15 -19.65 4.02 2.28
C GLY A 15 -18.88 3.49 1.07
N ALA A 16 -17.83 2.66 1.25
CA ALA A 16 -17.31 1.77 0.20
C ALA A 16 -18.39 0.72 -0.13
N THR A 17 -19.45 1.21 -0.77
CA THR A 17 -20.59 0.49 -1.29
C THR A 17 -20.11 -0.56 -2.27
N GLU A 18 -20.84 -1.66 -2.29
CA GLU A 18 -20.60 -2.81 -3.14
C GLU A 18 -20.27 -2.41 -4.58
N THR A 19 -19.08 -2.78 -5.05
CA THR A 19 -19.00 -3.32 -6.40
C THR A 19 -19.21 -4.82 -6.32
N SER A 20 -20.46 -5.21 -6.04
CA SER A 20 -20.99 -6.53 -6.37
C SER A 20 -21.02 -6.64 -7.90
N GLY A 21 -19.83 -6.84 -8.50
CA GLY A 21 -19.65 -6.98 -9.95
C GLY A 21 -18.38 -6.39 -10.56
N SER A 22 -17.52 -5.65 -9.84
CA SER A 22 -16.22 -5.23 -10.39
C SER A 22 -15.13 -6.22 -10.00
N GLU A 23 -14.33 -6.69 -10.95
CA GLU A 23 -13.13 -7.48 -10.67
C GLU A 23 -12.24 -6.82 -9.61
N CYS A 24 -11.60 -7.63 -8.76
CA CYS A 24 -10.70 -7.14 -7.72
C CYS A 24 -9.55 -6.34 -8.34
N VAL A 25 -9.35 -5.10 -7.88
CA VAL A 25 -8.29 -4.21 -8.40
C VAL A 25 -6.90 -4.82 -8.34
N PHE A 26 -6.63 -5.66 -7.34
CA PHE A 26 -5.34 -6.34 -7.19
C PHE A 26 -5.20 -7.58 -8.06
N CYS A 27 -6.30 -8.23 -8.45
CA CYS A 27 -6.25 -9.31 -9.45
C CYS A 27 -6.01 -8.74 -10.85
N VAL A 28 -6.55 -7.55 -11.14
CA VAL A 28 -6.42 -6.90 -12.45
C VAL A 28 -5.08 -6.18 -12.61
N ALA A 29 -4.60 -5.47 -11.58
CA ALA A 29 -3.40 -4.64 -11.66
C ALA A 29 -2.17 -5.35 -12.26
N PRO A 30 -1.88 -6.63 -11.93
CA PRO A 30 -0.81 -7.37 -12.57
C PRO A 30 -0.92 -7.50 -14.09
N GLY A 31 -2.10 -7.54 -14.68
CA GLY A 31 -2.32 -7.68 -16.12
C GLY A 31 -2.33 -6.35 -16.89
N LEU A 32 -2.34 -5.21 -16.20
CA LEU A 32 -2.39 -3.89 -16.83
C LEU A 32 -1.02 -3.46 -17.39
N PRO A 33 -1.00 -2.58 -18.40
CA PRO A 33 0.24 -1.93 -18.85
C PRO A 33 0.99 -1.25 -17.70
N ALA A 34 2.32 -1.17 -17.79
CA ALA A 34 3.17 -0.58 -16.75
C ALA A 34 2.77 0.87 -16.40
N SER A 35 2.28 1.64 -17.38
CA SER A 35 1.78 3.00 -17.21
C SER A 35 0.54 3.11 -16.31
N GLU A 36 -0.20 2.02 -16.14
CA GLU A 36 -1.50 2.01 -15.44
C GLU A 36 -1.50 1.14 -14.18
N SER A 37 -0.67 0.08 -14.15
CA SER A 37 -0.68 -0.91 -13.06
C SER A 37 -0.22 -0.37 -11.70
N LEU A 38 0.63 0.68 -11.71
CA LEU A 38 1.33 1.19 -10.51
C LEU A 38 2.16 0.13 -9.75
N VAL A 39 2.42 -1.02 -10.38
CA VAL A 39 3.21 -2.11 -9.82
C VAL A 39 4.69 -1.74 -9.92
N VAL A 40 5.41 -1.79 -8.80
CA VAL A 40 6.83 -1.44 -8.70
C VAL A 40 7.74 -2.66 -8.58
N ALA A 41 7.21 -3.81 -8.17
CA ALA A 41 7.95 -5.06 -8.09
C ALA A 41 7.01 -6.28 -8.20
N ARG A 42 7.53 -7.38 -8.74
CA ARG A 42 6.84 -8.68 -8.85
C ARG A 42 7.82 -9.80 -8.53
N VAL A 43 7.32 -10.80 -7.82
CA VAL A 43 8.00 -12.09 -7.57
C VAL A 43 6.97 -13.21 -7.78
N ASP A 44 7.28 -14.43 -7.35
CA ASP A 44 6.54 -15.63 -7.77
C ASP A 44 5.11 -15.65 -7.20
N ALA A 45 4.94 -15.39 -5.90
CA ALA A 45 3.66 -15.47 -5.21
C ALA A 45 3.12 -14.09 -4.77
N CYS A 46 3.94 -13.04 -4.79
CA CYS A 46 3.55 -11.69 -4.36
C CYS A 46 4.01 -10.58 -5.32
N PHE A 47 3.45 -9.39 -5.16
CA PHE A 47 3.87 -8.17 -5.85
C PHE A 47 3.75 -6.94 -4.94
N VAL A 48 4.37 -5.84 -5.36
CA VAL A 48 4.30 -4.54 -4.69
C VAL A 48 3.68 -3.52 -5.62
N VAL A 49 2.66 -2.81 -5.14
CA VAL A 49 1.90 -1.80 -5.90
C VAL A 49 1.74 -0.53 -5.08
N LEU A 50 1.67 0.63 -5.72
CA LEU A 50 1.33 1.86 -5.01
C LEU A 50 -0.14 1.90 -4.64
N ASN A 51 -0.43 2.47 -3.48
CA ASN A 51 -1.79 2.83 -3.14
C ASN A 51 -2.22 4.04 -4.00
N ARG A 52 -3.31 3.90 -4.76
CA ARG A 52 -3.88 4.97 -5.58
C ARG A 52 -4.36 6.17 -4.76
N TYR A 53 -4.70 5.94 -3.48
CA TYR A 53 -5.10 6.96 -2.52
C TYR A 53 -4.09 6.98 -1.35
N PRO A 54 -2.86 7.47 -1.59
CA PRO A 54 -1.78 7.35 -0.63
C PRO A 54 -1.99 8.22 0.60
N TYR A 55 -1.47 7.79 1.75
CA TYR A 55 -1.45 8.63 2.96
C TYR A 55 -0.32 9.64 2.91
N ASN A 56 0.83 9.22 2.38
CA ASN A 56 2.03 10.01 2.12
C ASN A 56 2.69 9.50 0.84
N ASN A 57 3.66 10.25 0.31
CA ASN A 57 4.49 9.83 -0.82
C ASN A 57 5.05 8.42 -0.59
N GLY A 58 4.98 7.55 -1.61
CA GLY A 58 5.50 6.19 -1.50
C GLY A 58 4.67 5.24 -0.63
N HIS A 59 3.38 5.49 -0.38
CA HIS A 59 2.50 4.49 0.24
C HIS A 59 2.40 3.25 -0.65
N LEU A 60 3.03 2.16 -0.23
CA LEU A 60 3.04 0.87 -0.92
C LEU A 60 2.08 -0.13 -0.29
N LEU A 61 1.63 -1.07 -1.12
CA LEU A 61 0.89 -2.25 -0.75
C LEU A 61 1.67 -3.49 -1.22
N VAL A 62 1.93 -4.43 -0.31
CA VAL A 62 2.48 -5.75 -0.64
C VAL A 62 1.33 -6.74 -0.67
N VAL A 63 1.16 -7.44 -1.79
CA VAL A 63 -0.07 -8.16 -2.11
C VAL A 63 0.26 -9.56 -2.64
N PRO A 64 -0.38 -10.64 -2.13
CA PRO A 64 -0.29 -11.95 -2.74
C PRO A 64 -1.01 -11.97 -4.09
N ASN A 65 -0.47 -12.73 -5.06
CA ASN A 65 -1.08 -12.95 -6.36
C ASN A 65 -2.47 -13.61 -6.23
N ARG A 66 -2.58 -14.56 -5.29
CA ARG A 66 -3.84 -15.26 -5.01
C ARG A 66 -4.81 -14.35 -4.25
N HIS A 67 -6.08 -14.40 -4.63
CA HIS A 67 -7.15 -13.67 -3.97
C HIS A 67 -7.53 -14.36 -2.65
N ILE A 68 -6.92 -13.93 -1.56
CA ILE A 68 -7.18 -14.40 -0.18
C ILE A 68 -7.48 -13.23 0.73
N GLY A 69 -8.42 -13.38 1.66
CA GLY A 69 -8.86 -12.29 2.52
C GLY A 69 -8.10 -12.16 3.84
N SER A 70 -7.40 -13.23 4.26
CA SER A 70 -6.78 -13.29 5.57
C SER A 70 -5.39 -13.94 5.55
N LEU A 71 -4.59 -13.61 6.58
CA LEU A 71 -3.29 -14.27 6.81
C LEU A 71 -3.42 -15.77 7.08
N ALA A 72 -4.56 -16.23 7.61
CA ALA A 72 -4.76 -17.65 7.89
C ALA A 72 -4.86 -18.49 6.61
N GLU A 73 -5.15 -17.85 5.48
CA GLU A 73 -5.28 -18.52 4.18
C GLU A 73 -3.95 -18.61 3.43
N THR A 74 -2.89 -17.92 3.86
CA THR A 74 -1.60 -17.92 3.14
C THR A 74 -0.90 -19.27 3.19
N ALA A 75 -0.35 -19.71 2.07
CA ALA A 75 0.66 -20.77 2.05
C ALA A 75 1.97 -20.28 2.71
N PRO A 76 2.81 -21.17 3.27
CA PRO A 76 4.09 -20.79 3.89
C PRO A 76 4.99 -19.95 2.96
N GLU A 77 5.00 -20.26 1.67
CA GLU A 77 5.79 -19.57 0.66
C GLU A 77 5.25 -18.17 0.40
N GLU A 78 3.92 -18.01 0.29
CA GLU A 78 3.25 -16.72 0.14
C GLU A 78 3.55 -15.82 1.35
N LEU A 79 3.47 -16.35 2.57
CA LEU A 79 3.74 -15.60 3.80
C LEU A 79 5.20 -15.15 3.89
N ALA A 80 6.14 -16.03 3.53
CA ALA A 80 7.56 -15.70 3.51
C ALA A 80 7.85 -14.60 2.48
N GLU A 81 7.35 -14.73 1.25
CA GLU A 81 7.52 -13.70 0.23
C GLU A 81 6.87 -12.36 0.59
N LEU A 82 5.67 -12.38 1.19
CA LEU A 82 4.98 -11.19 1.67
C LEU A 82 5.88 -10.40 2.64
N MET A 83 6.52 -11.09 3.59
CA MET A 83 7.42 -10.46 4.57
C MET A 83 8.75 -10.02 3.95
N VAL A 84 9.33 -10.81 3.04
CA VAL A 84 10.56 -10.43 2.32
C VAL A 84 10.33 -9.16 1.48
N LEU A 85 9.21 -9.09 0.75
CA LEU A 85 8.84 -7.90 -0.01
C LEU A 85 8.55 -6.70 0.88
N THR A 86 7.91 -6.92 2.04
CA THR A 86 7.66 -5.85 3.03
C THR A 86 8.98 -5.25 3.52
N ARG A 87 9.97 -6.10 3.83
CA ARG A 87 11.34 -5.64 4.16
C ARG A 87 11.97 -4.88 2.99
N ARG A 88 11.86 -5.38 1.76
CA ARG A 88 12.39 -4.67 0.58
C ARG A 88 11.72 -3.31 0.38
N ALA A 89 10.42 -3.20 0.66
CA ALA A 89 9.68 -1.94 0.61
C ALA A 89 10.18 -0.94 1.66
N GLU A 90 10.45 -1.38 2.88
CA GLU A 90 11.09 -0.55 3.91
C GLU A 90 12.45 0.00 3.45
N VAL A 91 13.32 -0.86 2.93
CA VAL A 91 14.65 -0.45 2.41
C VAL A 91 14.49 0.52 1.25
N ALA A 92 13.63 0.21 0.28
CA ALA A 92 13.44 1.04 -0.91
C ALA A 92 12.89 2.43 -0.57
N LEU A 93 11.91 2.51 0.34
CA LEU A 93 11.36 3.79 0.78
C LEU A 93 12.35 4.60 1.62
N THR A 94 13.18 3.93 2.41
CA THR A 94 14.26 4.56 3.18
C THR A 94 15.28 5.22 2.27
N GLU A 95 15.73 4.50 1.23
CA GLU A 95 16.65 5.02 0.23
C GLU A 95 16.05 6.16 -0.60
N ALA A 96 14.80 5.99 -1.04
CA ALA A 96 14.14 6.92 -1.94
C ALA A 96 13.76 8.25 -1.27
N TYR A 97 13.33 8.20 -0.01
CA TYR A 97 12.66 9.33 0.64
C TYR A 97 13.20 9.72 2.02
N ARG A 98 14.01 8.86 2.68
CA ARG A 98 14.53 9.10 4.04
C ARG A 98 13.43 9.54 5.03
N PRO A 99 12.37 8.73 5.22
CA PRO A 99 11.35 9.02 6.22
C PRO A 99 11.92 8.95 7.64
N HIS A 100 11.28 9.66 8.57
CA HIS A 100 11.66 9.62 9.99
C HIS A 100 11.13 8.35 10.69
N GLY A 101 10.14 7.69 10.08
CA GLY A 101 9.61 6.40 10.55
C GLY A 101 8.67 5.78 9.52
N MET A 102 8.12 4.61 9.85
CA MET A 102 7.18 3.89 8.98
C MET A 102 6.04 3.25 9.77
N ASN A 103 4.87 3.17 9.16
CA ASN A 103 3.80 2.29 9.62
C ASN A 103 3.70 1.10 8.67
N ILE A 104 3.72 -0.10 9.25
CA ILE A 104 3.52 -1.35 8.54
C ILE A 104 2.33 -2.06 9.19
N GLY A 105 1.32 -2.44 8.40
CA GLY A 105 0.10 -3.01 8.97
C GLY A 105 -0.86 -3.60 7.96
N ILE A 106 -1.81 -4.38 8.46
CA ILE A 106 -2.82 -5.10 7.69
C ILE A 106 -4.18 -4.82 8.32
N ASN A 107 -5.15 -4.45 7.50
CA ASN A 107 -6.55 -4.34 7.92
C ASN A 107 -7.33 -5.52 7.32
N MET A 108 -7.96 -6.34 8.16
CA MET A 108 -8.78 -7.48 7.71
C MET A 108 -10.25 -7.24 8.05
N GLY A 109 -11.10 -7.30 7.03
CA GLY A 109 -12.53 -7.02 7.15
C GLY A 109 -12.88 -5.52 7.19
N ARG A 110 -14.12 -5.19 6.82
CA ARG A 110 -14.62 -3.80 6.76
C ARG A 110 -14.47 -3.04 8.09
N PRO A 111 -14.79 -3.62 9.27
CA PRO A 111 -14.67 -2.89 10.54
C PRO A 111 -13.23 -2.49 10.89
N ALA A 112 -12.23 -3.21 10.38
CA ALA A 112 -10.82 -2.86 10.56
C ALA A 112 -10.36 -1.77 9.58
N GLY A 113 -11.22 -1.30 8.67
CA GLY A 113 -10.88 -0.31 7.65
C GLY A 113 -10.18 -0.89 6.43
N ALA A 114 -10.41 -2.16 6.09
CA ALA A 114 -9.91 -2.77 4.86
C ALA A 114 -10.59 -2.11 3.64
N GLY A 115 -9.81 -1.38 2.84
CA GLY A 115 -10.30 -0.72 1.62
C GLY A 115 -10.67 -1.72 0.50
N VAL A 116 -10.04 -2.89 0.51
CA VAL A 116 -10.36 -4.04 -0.35
C VAL A 116 -10.54 -5.26 0.57
N PRO A 117 -11.73 -5.46 1.16
CA PRO A 117 -11.90 -6.39 2.29
C PRO A 117 -11.71 -7.88 1.94
N GLY A 118 -11.70 -8.25 0.65
CA GLY A 118 -11.55 -9.63 0.20
C GLY A 118 -10.13 -10.05 -0.21
N HIS A 119 -9.19 -9.10 -0.31
CA HIS A 119 -7.84 -9.39 -0.81
C HIS A 119 -6.80 -8.75 0.10
N LEU A 120 -6.09 -9.59 0.83
CA LEU A 120 -5.03 -9.28 1.79
C LEU A 120 -3.98 -8.37 1.18
N HIS A 121 -3.56 -7.36 1.92
CA HIS A 121 -2.45 -6.48 1.54
C HIS A 121 -1.79 -5.88 2.78
N VAL A 122 -0.46 -5.81 2.76
CA VAL A 122 0.33 -5.12 3.79
C VAL A 122 0.55 -3.69 3.35
N HIS A 123 0.07 -2.75 4.15
CA HIS A 123 0.40 -1.34 4.00
C HIS A 123 1.83 -1.08 4.47
N VAL A 124 2.60 -0.36 3.67
CA VAL A 124 3.91 0.17 4.04
C VAL A 124 3.89 1.67 3.79
N VAL A 125 3.82 2.45 4.87
CA VAL A 125 3.55 3.89 4.83
C VAL A 125 4.72 4.66 5.45
N PRO A 126 5.51 5.41 4.67
CA PRO A 126 6.56 6.27 5.21
C PRO A 126 5.95 7.48 5.94
N ARG A 127 6.58 7.90 7.04
CA ARG A 127 6.12 8.94 7.96
C ARG A 127 7.20 10.00 8.19
N TRP A 128 6.76 11.24 8.37
CA TRP A 128 7.61 12.37 8.76
C TRP A 128 6.99 13.10 9.94
N ASP A 129 7.84 13.77 10.72
CA ASP A 129 7.36 14.67 11.76
C ASP A 129 6.56 15.81 11.11
N GLY A 130 5.34 16.03 11.59
CA GLY A 130 4.45 17.05 11.05
C GLY A 130 3.83 16.72 9.69
N ASP A 131 3.87 15.45 9.23
CA ASP A 131 3.21 15.03 7.99
C ASP A 131 1.67 15.19 8.02
N THR A 132 1.12 15.37 9.21
CA THR A 132 -0.26 15.76 9.45
C THR A 132 -0.29 17.22 9.89
N ASN A 133 -0.89 18.07 9.06
CA ASN A 133 -0.96 19.52 9.29
C ASN A 133 -2.41 20.02 9.25
N PHE A 134 -2.60 21.35 9.36
CA PHE A 134 -3.93 21.96 9.38
C PHE A 134 -4.76 21.65 8.12
N MET A 135 -4.14 21.45 6.95
CA MET A 135 -4.87 21.04 5.74
C MET A 135 -5.51 19.67 5.94
N THR A 136 -4.81 18.76 6.60
CA THR A 136 -5.33 17.41 6.87
C THR A 136 -6.35 17.40 7.99
N VAL A 137 -6.16 18.18 9.06
CA VAL A 137 -7.04 18.14 10.24
C VAL A 137 -8.28 19.03 10.08
N ILE A 138 -8.13 20.23 9.54
CA ILE A 138 -9.21 21.22 9.40
C ILE A 138 -9.80 21.19 8.00
N GLY A 139 -8.92 21.16 6.98
CA GLY A 139 -9.34 21.16 5.58
C GLY A 139 -9.71 19.77 5.04
N GLU A 140 -9.61 18.73 5.87
CA GLU A 140 -9.88 17.33 5.53
C GLU A 140 -9.15 16.86 4.25
N THR A 141 -8.03 17.51 3.92
CA THR A 141 -7.31 17.37 2.65
C THR A 141 -5.88 16.92 2.88
N ARG A 142 -5.45 15.86 2.19
CA ARG A 142 -4.05 15.45 2.16
C ARG A 142 -3.34 16.08 0.98
N VAL A 143 -2.17 16.67 1.26
CA VAL A 143 -1.28 17.18 0.23
C VAL A 143 -0.18 16.15 0.02
N VAL A 144 -0.16 15.52 -1.15
CA VAL A 144 0.84 14.52 -1.54
C VAL A 144 1.70 15.13 -2.66
N PRO A 145 2.95 15.53 -2.37
CA PRO A 145 3.76 16.29 -3.32
C PRO A 145 4.19 15.56 -4.59
N GLU A 146 4.34 14.23 -4.55
CA GLU A 146 4.83 13.45 -5.68
C GLU A 146 3.71 12.67 -6.37
N GLU A 147 3.60 12.81 -7.69
CA GLU A 147 2.63 12.06 -8.49
C GLU A 147 2.98 10.57 -8.54
N LEU A 148 1.96 9.73 -8.70
CA LEU A 148 2.12 8.26 -8.74
C LEU A 148 3.08 7.78 -9.84
N PRO A 149 3.02 8.26 -11.11
CA PRO A 149 3.96 7.80 -12.14
C PRO A 149 5.42 8.14 -11.82
N ARG A 150 5.66 9.29 -11.19
CA ARG A 150 6.99 9.69 -10.73
C ARG A 150 7.46 8.81 -9.57
N THR A 151 6.56 8.45 -8.66
CA THR A 151 6.83 7.51 -7.57
C THR A 151 7.22 6.13 -8.12
N VAL A 152 6.50 5.61 -9.12
CA VAL A 152 6.86 4.34 -9.80
C VAL A 152 8.28 4.43 -10.37
N THR A 153 8.54 5.46 -11.18
CA THR A 153 9.85 5.67 -11.83
C THR A 153 10.99 5.73 -10.82
N ARG A 154 10.75 6.31 -9.64
CA ARG A 154 11.74 6.40 -8.56
C ARG A 154 12.00 5.05 -7.88
N LEU A 155 10.95 4.27 -7.60
CA LEU A 155 11.05 3.07 -6.78
C LEU A 155 11.43 1.81 -7.57
N THR A 156 10.94 1.65 -8.80
CA THR A 156 11.22 0.47 -9.64
C THR A 156 12.71 0.11 -9.72
N PRO A 157 13.65 1.02 -10.05
CA PRO A 157 15.07 0.66 -10.15
C PRO A 157 15.68 0.20 -8.80
N ILE A 158 15.16 0.71 -7.68
CA ILE A 158 15.62 0.30 -6.35
C ILE A 158 15.15 -1.14 -6.07
N PHE A 159 13.89 -1.45 -6.36
CA PHE A 159 13.37 -2.82 -6.23
C PHE A 159 14.08 -3.81 -7.16
N GLU A 160 14.37 -3.42 -8.40
CA GLU A 160 15.13 -4.25 -9.35
C GLU A 160 16.54 -4.56 -8.84
N ARG A 161 17.19 -3.60 -8.18
CA ARG A 161 18.50 -3.82 -7.55
C ARG A 161 18.39 -4.75 -6.35
N LEU A 162 17.45 -4.49 -5.43
CA LEU A 162 17.25 -5.32 -4.24
C LEU A 162 16.87 -6.78 -4.56
N ALA A 163 16.20 -7.00 -5.70
CA ALA A 163 15.87 -8.35 -6.17
C ALA A 163 17.11 -9.16 -6.58
N LYS A 164 18.20 -8.52 -7.02
CA LYS A 164 19.45 -9.16 -7.45
C LYS A 164 20.42 -9.46 -6.30
N GLU A 165 20.22 -8.80 -5.15
CA GLU A 165 21.07 -8.91 -3.96
C GLU A 165 20.63 -10.06 -3.03
N SER A 166 19.54 -10.77 -3.35
CA SER A 166 18.92 -11.81 -2.52
C SER A 166 19.19 -13.22 -3.02
#